data_AF-A0A1I6K1P6-F1
#
_entry.id   AF-A0A1I6K1P6-F1
#
_cell.length_a   1.000
_cell.length_b   1.000
_cell.length_c   1.000
_cell.angle_alpha   90.00
_cell.angle_beta   90.00
_cell.angle_gamma   90.00
#
_symmetry.space_group_name_H-M   'P 1'
#
loop_
_entity.id
_entity.type
_entity.pdbx_description
1 polymer ?
#
loop_
_entity_poly.entity_id
_entity_poly.type
_entity_poly.pdbx_seq_one_letter_code
_entity_poly.pdbx_strand_id
1 'polypeptide(L)'
;MENYRELLLELKKMASAIGLNINDERFAAYSHYAERLLHKMDGSGHGKMVPDRKMMHDVEELVVDFSNSINEYVEKHHNRLSEQLYTRVLLTKGRVMSELFLEEHVMIRQMAEKSPVFRAYLEETGEPEITEEHVSGRRDVTEDPELCRKFRMYIVILNGISQSVMDPAKADETEAQVVASIRNMGIRVPAAEQAVRKAKERTNGERKYAVRYYTQSGNTRRIAEEIALELDIPALTVDHPLEEKTDVLFLCNSMYWGGADRHVLRFIEENAERIGKIVNVSTSALGRSTCVSVKAAAARVGVEVADNEFYCRGSFHLLHRGHPDEADLEAVRAFVKRVSE
;
A
#
# COMPACT_ATOMS: atom_id res chain seq x y z
N MET A 1 -23.74 -8.53 -30.82
CA MET A 1 -24.52 -7.41 -31.40
C MET A 1 -25.77 -7.13 -30.58
N GLU A 2 -26.61 -8.13 -30.34
CA GLU A 2 -27.77 -8.01 -29.43
C GLU A 2 -27.33 -7.56 -28.01
N ASN A 3 -26.30 -8.20 -27.44
CA ASN A 3 -25.75 -7.84 -26.12
C ASN A 3 -25.34 -6.36 -26.02
N TYR A 4 -24.59 -5.82 -26.99
CA TYR A 4 -24.14 -4.42 -26.98
C TYR A 4 -25.29 -3.42 -27.20
N ARG A 5 -26.29 -3.80 -28.01
CA ARG A 5 -27.49 -2.98 -28.22
C ARG A 5 -28.31 -2.89 -26.94
N GLU A 6 -28.53 -4.02 -26.29
CA GLU A 6 -29.20 -4.09 -24.99
C GLU A 6 -28.42 -3.30 -23.94
N LEU A 7 -27.09 -3.43 -23.90
CA LEU A 7 -26.21 -2.68 -23.01
C LEU A 7 -26.40 -1.16 -23.15
N LEU A 8 -26.37 -0.62 -24.38
CA LEU A 8 -26.56 0.82 -24.62
C LEU A 8 -27.97 1.31 -24.24
N LEU A 9 -29.00 0.52 -24.53
CA LEU A 9 -30.38 0.82 -24.15
C LEU A 9 -30.56 0.83 -22.64
N GLU A 10 -29.88 -0.07 -21.94
CA GLU A 10 -29.89 -0.14 -20.49
C GLU A 10 -29.14 1.02 -19.85
N LEU A 11 -27.93 1.34 -20.31
CA LEU A 11 -27.16 2.51 -19.86
C LEU A 11 -27.98 3.80 -19.90
N LYS A 12 -28.78 3.98 -20.97
CA LYS A 12 -29.68 5.12 -21.14
C LYS A 12 -30.85 5.12 -20.13
N LYS A 13 -31.49 3.96 -19.92
CA LYS A 13 -32.55 3.80 -18.89
C LYS A 13 -31.98 4.04 -17.48
N MET A 14 -30.77 3.58 -17.23
CA MET A 14 -30.07 3.65 -15.94
C MET A 14 -29.75 5.09 -15.55
N ALA A 15 -29.18 5.89 -16.45
CA ALA A 15 -28.89 7.29 -16.18
C ALA A 15 -30.12 8.13 -15.86
N SER A 16 -31.22 7.87 -16.58
CA SER A 16 -32.53 8.46 -16.29
C SER A 16 -33.04 8.08 -14.89
N ALA A 17 -32.88 6.82 -14.49
CA ALA A 17 -33.33 6.32 -13.19
C ALA A 17 -32.57 6.90 -11.98
N ILE A 18 -31.31 7.32 -12.17
CA ILE A 18 -30.44 7.82 -11.08
C ILE A 18 -30.42 9.34 -10.94
N GLY A 19 -31.29 10.03 -11.71
CA GLY A 19 -31.38 11.49 -11.68
C GLY A 19 -30.12 12.19 -12.18
N LEU A 20 -29.21 11.45 -12.83
CA LEU A 20 -28.16 12.04 -13.66
C LEU A 20 -28.88 12.78 -14.77
N ASN A 21 -29.01 14.09 -14.59
CA ASN A 21 -29.74 14.92 -15.54
C ASN A 21 -29.05 14.77 -16.90
N ILE A 22 -29.81 14.42 -17.93
CA ILE A 22 -29.33 14.33 -19.32
C ILE A 22 -28.71 15.67 -19.78
N ASN A 23 -28.93 16.75 -19.02
CA ASN A 23 -28.31 18.06 -19.21
C ASN A 23 -26.89 18.22 -18.60
N ASP A 24 -26.31 17.22 -17.96
CA ASP A 24 -24.86 17.20 -17.72
C ASP A 24 -24.19 17.05 -19.10
N GLU A 25 -23.42 18.06 -19.54
CA GLU A 25 -22.87 18.12 -20.91
C GLU A 25 -22.09 16.85 -21.28
N ARG A 26 -21.44 16.20 -20.30
CA ARG A 26 -20.75 14.92 -20.49
C ARG A 26 -21.73 13.79 -20.78
N PHE A 27 -22.86 13.76 -20.07
CA PHE A 27 -23.90 12.75 -20.25
C PHE A 27 -24.71 12.93 -21.54
N ALA A 28 -25.01 14.18 -21.90
CA ALA A 28 -25.59 14.51 -23.20
C ALA A 28 -24.70 14.00 -24.36
N ALA A 29 -23.38 14.18 -24.23
CA ALA A 29 -22.41 13.65 -25.19
C ALA A 29 -22.44 12.12 -25.25
N TYR A 30 -22.53 11.42 -24.10
CA TYR A 30 -22.65 9.95 -24.04
C TYR A 30 -23.95 9.45 -24.67
N SER A 31 -25.10 10.01 -24.29
CA SER A 31 -26.41 9.61 -24.86
C SER A 31 -26.43 9.84 -26.37
N HIS A 32 -25.88 10.95 -26.85
CA HIS A 32 -25.80 11.26 -28.28
C HIS A 32 -24.80 10.34 -29.02
N TYR A 33 -23.69 9.94 -28.38
CA TYR A 33 -22.72 9.00 -28.94
C TYR A 33 -23.28 7.57 -28.99
N ALA A 34 -23.92 7.11 -27.91
CA ALA A 34 -24.65 5.85 -27.83
C ALA A 34 -25.78 5.77 -28.88
N GLU A 35 -26.56 6.85 -29.06
CA GLU A 35 -27.58 6.92 -30.12
C GLU A 35 -27.00 6.84 -31.52
N ARG A 36 -25.84 7.47 -31.77
CA ARG A 36 -25.14 7.33 -33.06
C ARG A 36 -24.67 5.91 -33.31
N LEU A 37 -24.17 5.23 -32.28
CA LEU A 37 -23.78 3.82 -32.37
C LEU A 37 -25.00 2.92 -32.60
N LEU A 38 -26.08 3.10 -31.84
CA LEU A 38 -27.35 2.39 -32.02
C LEU A 38 -27.93 2.61 -33.42
N HIS A 39 -27.91 3.85 -33.94
CA HIS A 39 -28.37 4.17 -35.29
C HIS A 39 -27.47 3.56 -36.37
N LYS A 40 -26.15 3.48 -36.15
CA LYS A 40 -25.24 2.73 -37.04
C LYS A 40 -25.54 1.22 -37.03
N MET A 41 -25.98 0.69 -35.89
CA MET A 41 -26.41 -0.71 -35.74
C MET A 41 -27.78 -0.98 -36.37
N ASP A 42 -28.72 -0.03 -36.31
CA ASP A 42 -30.08 -0.15 -36.87
C ASP A 42 -30.14 0.20 -38.37
N GLY A 43 -29.17 0.96 -38.89
CA GLY A 43 -29.19 1.55 -40.24
C GLY A 43 -28.78 0.64 -41.42
N SER A 44 -28.52 -0.64 -41.23
CA SER A 44 -28.12 -1.55 -42.34
C SER A 44 -29.30 -2.36 -42.86
N GLY A 45 -29.98 -1.83 -43.88
CA GLY A 45 -30.79 -2.63 -44.77
C GLY A 45 -29.94 -3.73 -45.41
N HIS A 46 -30.33 -4.99 -45.20
CA HIS A 46 -29.94 -6.17 -45.98
C HIS A 46 -28.42 -6.39 -46.13
N GLY A 47 -27.76 -6.64 -45.00
CA GLY A 47 -26.42 -7.22 -44.95
C GLY A 47 -25.90 -7.19 -43.53
N LYS A 48 -25.61 -8.35 -42.93
CA LYS A 48 -24.99 -8.44 -41.60
C LYS A 48 -23.65 -7.69 -41.63
N MET A 49 -23.63 -6.46 -41.13
CA MET A 49 -22.37 -5.74 -40.93
C MET A 49 -21.64 -6.42 -39.77
N VAL A 50 -20.43 -6.94 -40.05
CA VAL A 50 -19.53 -7.42 -39.02
C VAL A 50 -18.95 -6.17 -38.34
N PRO A 51 -19.06 -6.01 -37.01
CA PRO A 51 -18.45 -4.88 -36.31
C PRO A 51 -16.96 -4.87 -36.62
N ASP A 52 -16.45 -3.73 -37.08
CA ASP A 52 -14.99 -3.59 -37.16
C ASP A 52 -14.42 -3.45 -35.75
N ARG A 53 -13.13 -3.77 -35.62
CA ARG A 53 -12.42 -3.72 -34.33
C ARG A 53 -12.48 -2.34 -33.67
N LYS A 54 -12.65 -1.28 -34.48
CA LYS A 54 -12.75 0.09 -34.01
C LYS A 54 -14.10 0.34 -33.32
N MET A 55 -15.20 -0.12 -33.89
CA MET A 55 -16.53 -0.01 -33.29
C MET A 55 -16.63 -0.77 -31.95
N MET A 56 -15.95 -1.91 -31.83
CA MET A 56 -15.85 -2.64 -30.57
C MET A 56 -15.08 -1.83 -29.52
N HIS A 57 -13.94 -1.26 -29.90
CA HIS A 57 -13.14 -0.41 -29.04
C HIS A 57 -13.89 0.85 -28.60
N ASP A 58 -14.61 1.50 -29.52
CA ASP A 58 -15.45 2.67 -29.26
C ASP A 58 -16.56 2.36 -28.22
N VAL A 59 -17.11 1.14 -28.22
CA VAL A 59 -18.09 0.68 -27.23
C VAL A 59 -17.44 0.36 -25.89
N GLU A 60 -16.26 -0.25 -25.88
CA GLU A 60 -15.47 -0.50 -24.66
C GLU A 60 -15.07 0.81 -23.98
N GLU A 61 -14.57 1.78 -24.74
CA GLU A 61 -14.19 3.11 -24.24
C GLU A 61 -15.40 3.83 -23.63
N LEU A 62 -16.56 3.78 -24.32
CA LEU A 62 -17.81 4.34 -23.82
C LEU A 62 -18.27 3.69 -22.50
N VAL A 63 -18.09 2.38 -22.38
CA VAL A 63 -18.42 1.63 -21.15
C VAL A 63 -17.51 2.07 -19.99
N VAL A 64 -16.21 2.19 -20.25
CA VAL A 64 -15.22 2.63 -19.26
C VAL A 64 -15.51 4.06 -18.80
N ASP A 65 -15.77 4.96 -19.74
CA ASP A 65 -16.07 6.37 -19.48
C ASP A 65 -17.36 6.57 -18.68
N PHE A 66 -18.40 5.80 -19.01
CA PHE A 66 -19.65 5.79 -18.25
C PHE A 66 -19.43 5.23 -16.83
N SER A 67 -18.64 4.16 -16.69
CA SER A 67 -18.26 3.56 -15.40
C SER A 67 -17.51 4.56 -14.52
N ASN A 68 -16.57 5.32 -15.10
CA ASN A 68 -15.83 6.38 -14.41
C ASN A 68 -16.74 7.52 -13.98
N SER A 69 -17.66 7.95 -14.85
CA SER A 69 -18.65 8.98 -14.54
C SER A 69 -19.58 8.57 -13.39
N ILE A 70 -19.95 7.28 -13.34
CA ILE A 70 -20.66 6.70 -12.21
C ILE A 70 -19.83 6.77 -10.93
N ASN A 71 -18.53 6.40 -10.97
CA ASN A 71 -17.67 6.43 -9.79
C ASN A 71 -17.55 7.84 -9.23
N GLU A 72 -17.28 8.84 -10.08
CA GLU A 72 -17.21 10.25 -9.67
C GLU A 72 -18.53 10.73 -9.03
N TYR A 73 -19.67 10.35 -9.62
CA TYR A 73 -20.99 10.71 -9.09
C TYR A 73 -21.24 10.06 -7.72
N VAL A 74 -20.93 8.77 -7.59
CA VAL A 74 -21.08 8.02 -6.34
C VAL A 74 -20.20 8.60 -5.25
N GLU A 75 -18.93 8.90 -5.54
CA GLU A 75 -18.01 9.52 -4.57
C GLU A 75 -18.51 10.90 -4.11
N LYS A 76 -18.93 11.75 -5.06
CA LYS A 76 -19.39 13.12 -4.77
C LYS A 76 -20.72 13.15 -4.02
N HIS A 77 -21.57 12.14 -4.20
CA HIS A 77 -22.94 12.12 -3.69
C HIS A 77 -23.24 10.99 -2.70
N HIS A 78 -22.23 10.25 -2.22
CA HIS A 78 -22.43 9.08 -1.34
C HIS A 78 -23.30 9.36 -0.10
N ASN A 79 -23.24 10.57 0.45
CA ASN A 79 -24.03 10.99 1.62
C ASN A 79 -25.50 11.34 1.32
N ARG A 80 -25.87 11.44 0.03
CA ARG A 80 -27.19 11.90 -0.43
C ARG A 80 -27.96 10.86 -1.24
N LEU A 81 -27.29 9.81 -1.70
CA LEU A 81 -27.94 8.71 -2.41
C LEU A 81 -28.73 7.85 -1.42
N SER A 82 -29.97 7.51 -1.76
CA SER A 82 -30.70 6.47 -1.02
C SER A 82 -29.99 5.12 -1.19
N GLU A 83 -30.12 4.23 -0.20
CA GLU A 83 -29.45 2.92 -0.26
C GLU A 83 -29.83 2.12 -1.51
N GLN A 84 -31.10 2.20 -1.93
CA GLN A 84 -31.59 1.56 -3.14
C GLN A 84 -30.92 2.14 -4.40
N LEU A 85 -30.73 3.46 -4.45
CA LEU A 85 -30.12 4.12 -5.61
C LEU A 85 -28.63 3.79 -5.72
N TYR A 86 -27.92 3.82 -4.60
CA TYR A 86 -26.51 3.46 -4.51
C TYR A 86 -26.27 2.01 -4.97
N THR A 87 -27.06 1.08 -4.45
CA THR A 87 -26.96 -0.34 -4.83
C THR A 87 -27.31 -0.56 -6.30
N ARG A 88 -28.33 0.13 -6.82
CA ARG A 88 -28.72 0.03 -8.23
C ARG A 88 -27.65 0.56 -9.17
N VAL A 89 -27.01 1.69 -8.84
CA VAL A 89 -25.88 2.26 -9.61
C VAL A 89 -24.69 1.30 -9.64
N LEU A 90 -24.36 0.68 -8.51
CA LEU A 90 -23.22 -0.21 -8.40
C LEU A 90 -23.45 -1.59 -9.04
N LEU A 91 -24.64 -2.16 -8.91
CA LEU A 91 -25.01 -3.40 -9.61
C LEU A 91 -25.09 -3.18 -11.12
N THR A 92 -25.53 -2.00 -11.52
CA THR A 92 -25.48 -1.54 -12.91
C THR A 92 -24.04 -1.50 -13.42
N LYS A 93 -23.10 -0.93 -12.66
CA LYS A 93 -21.67 -0.97 -13.00
C LYS A 93 -21.18 -2.41 -13.14
N GLY A 94 -21.50 -3.28 -12.17
CA GLY A 94 -21.13 -4.71 -12.22
C GLY A 94 -21.69 -5.45 -13.44
N ARG A 95 -22.94 -5.15 -13.84
CA ARG A 95 -23.60 -5.69 -15.03
C ARG A 95 -22.98 -5.22 -16.34
N VAL A 96 -22.67 -3.94 -16.43
CA VAL A 96 -22.02 -3.36 -17.62
C VAL A 96 -20.62 -3.92 -17.79
N MET A 97 -19.94 -4.16 -16.67
CA MET A 97 -18.62 -4.72 -16.67
C MET A 97 -18.61 -6.24 -16.80
N SER A 98 -19.71 -6.99 -16.59
CA SER A 98 -19.67 -8.44 -16.32
C SER A 98 -18.99 -9.33 -17.37
N GLU A 99 -18.93 -8.91 -18.64
CA GLU A 99 -18.15 -9.62 -19.67
C GLU A 99 -16.62 -9.39 -19.52
N LEU A 100 -16.19 -8.23 -18.98
CA LEU A 100 -14.81 -7.92 -18.55
C LEU A 100 -14.53 -8.35 -17.09
N PHE A 101 -15.58 -8.36 -16.26
CA PHE A 101 -15.54 -8.55 -14.82
C PHE A 101 -15.24 -10.00 -14.44
N LEU A 102 -15.56 -10.99 -15.27
CA LEU A 102 -15.25 -12.40 -14.96
C LEU A 102 -13.73 -12.63 -14.84
N GLU A 103 -12.94 -12.03 -15.72
CA GLU A 103 -11.47 -12.12 -15.66
C GLU A 103 -10.90 -11.23 -14.53
N GLU A 104 -11.42 -10.01 -14.37
CA GLU A 104 -11.04 -9.13 -13.26
C GLU A 104 -11.40 -9.72 -11.89
N HIS A 105 -12.54 -10.38 -11.75
CA HIS A 105 -13.01 -10.97 -10.49
C HIS A 105 -12.15 -12.17 -10.08
N VAL A 106 -11.65 -12.96 -11.03
CA VAL A 106 -10.67 -14.03 -10.73
C VAL A 106 -9.34 -13.44 -10.28
N MET A 107 -8.85 -12.40 -10.96
CA MET A 107 -7.60 -11.71 -10.60
C MET A 107 -7.72 -11.01 -9.23
N ILE A 108 -8.82 -10.29 -9.00
CA ILE A 108 -9.10 -9.59 -7.75
C ILE A 108 -9.27 -10.59 -6.61
N ARG A 109 -9.85 -11.78 -6.84
CA ARG A 109 -9.92 -12.87 -5.85
C ARG A 109 -8.53 -13.39 -5.45
N GLN A 110 -7.67 -13.63 -6.44
CA GLN A 110 -6.27 -14.00 -6.18
C GLN A 110 -5.49 -12.90 -5.44
N MET A 111 -5.83 -11.64 -5.67
CA MET A 111 -5.23 -10.50 -4.96
C MET A 111 -5.81 -10.32 -3.55
N ALA A 112 -7.11 -10.56 -3.36
CA ALA A 112 -7.76 -10.57 -2.06
C ALA A 112 -7.14 -11.61 -1.13
N GLU A 113 -6.80 -12.79 -1.67
CA GLU A 113 -6.09 -13.83 -0.93
C GLU A 113 -4.72 -13.38 -0.42
N LYS A 114 -4.07 -12.38 -1.03
CA LYS A 114 -2.76 -11.87 -0.59
C LYS A 114 -2.88 -10.86 0.55
N SER A 115 -4.07 -10.29 0.78
CA SER A 115 -4.34 -9.37 1.88
C SER A 115 -4.97 -10.12 3.07
N PRO A 116 -4.35 -10.08 4.26
CA PRO A 116 -4.95 -10.65 5.47
C PRO A 116 -6.32 -10.03 5.81
N VAL A 117 -6.55 -8.76 5.45
CA VAL A 117 -7.82 -8.06 5.70
C VAL A 117 -8.89 -8.56 4.74
N PHE A 118 -8.62 -8.56 3.43
CA PHE A 118 -9.61 -9.01 2.44
C PHE A 118 -9.88 -10.51 2.51
N ARG A 119 -8.87 -11.32 2.84
CA ARG A 119 -9.07 -12.75 3.12
C ARG A 119 -10.02 -12.98 4.30
N ALA A 120 -9.81 -12.28 5.41
CA ALA A 120 -10.67 -12.38 6.58
C ALA A 120 -12.13 -11.98 6.27
N TYR A 121 -12.33 -10.99 5.40
CA TYR A 121 -13.66 -10.66 4.89
C TYR A 121 -14.30 -11.83 4.14
N LEU A 122 -13.62 -12.36 3.12
CA LEU A 122 -14.18 -13.42 2.28
C LEU A 122 -14.48 -14.69 3.08
N GLU A 123 -13.63 -15.04 4.06
CA GLU A 123 -13.81 -16.21 4.93
C GLU A 123 -14.99 -16.05 5.89
N GLU A 124 -15.19 -14.88 6.50
CA GLU A 124 -16.20 -14.67 7.53
C GLU A 124 -17.59 -14.34 6.97
N THR A 125 -17.66 -13.59 5.86
CA THR A 125 -18.95 -13.17 5.28
C THR A 125 -19.45 -14.08 4.17
N GLY A 126 -18.58 -14.92 3.63
CA GLY A 126 -18.84 -15.67 2.40
C GLY A 126 -18.93 -14.76 1.16
N GLU A 127 -18.82 -15.36 -0.01
CA GLU A 127 -19.10 -14.66 -1.27
C GLU A 127 -20.61 -14.56 -1.50
N PRO A 128 -21.13 -13.40 -1.94
CA PRO A 128 -22.52 -13.34 -2.39
C PRO A 128 -22.72 -14.27 -3.58
N GLU A 129 -23.81 -15.04 -3.59
CA GLU A 129 -24.18 -15.88 -4.73
C GLU A 129 -24.72 -14.97 -5.85
N ILE A 130 -23.82 -14.52 -6.72
CA ILE A 130 -24.16 -13.69 -7.89
C ILE A 130 -24.58 -14.63 -9.02
N THR A 131 -25.88 -14.72 -9.29
CA THR A 131 -26.42 -15.50 -10.42
C THR A 131 -26.47 -14.67 -11.69
N GLU A 132 -26.55 -15.34 -12.84
CA GLU A 132 -26.75 -14.69 -14.14
C GLU A 132 -28.04 -13.85 -14.17
N GLU A 133 -29.05 -14.16 -13.35
CA GLU A 133 -30.28 -13.37 -13.22
C GLU A 133 -30.08 -12.05 -12.46
N HIS A 134 -29.19 -12.04 -11.45
CA HIS A 134 -28.79 -10.82 -10.75
C HIS A 134 -27.99 -9.90 -11.68
N VAL A 135 -27.06 -10.49 -12.45
CA VAL A 135 -26.23 -9.76 -13.41
C VAL A 135 -27.05 -9.30 -14.60
N SER A 136 -28.00 -10.09 -15.12
CA SER A 136 -28.85 -9.72 -16.25
C SER A 136 -30.06 -8.85 -15.86
N GLY A 137 -30.14 -8.37 -14.61
CA GLY A 137 -31.21 -7.50 -14.13
C GLY A 137 -32.62 -8.07 -14.27
N ARG A 138 -32.75 -9.37 -14.54
CA ARG A 138 -34.04 -10.09 -14.61
C ARG A 138 -34.64 -10.25 -13.23
N ARG A 139 -33.83 -10.12 -12.18
CA ARG A 139 -34.25 -10.06 -10.78
C ARG A 139 -33.86 -8.70 -10.19
N ASP A 140 -34.85 -7.95 -9.74
CA ASP A 140 -34.61 -6.68 -9.04
C ASP A 140 -34.11 -6.96 -7.62
N VAL A 141 -32.79 -7.04 -7.51
CA VAL A 141 -32.00 -7.02 -6.28
C VAL A 141 -32.41 -5.94 -5.28
N THR A 142 -33.02 -4.82 -5.69
CA THR A 142 -33.48 -3.76 -4.77
C THR A 142 -34.68 -4.16 -3.92
N GLU A 143 -35.36 -5.25 -4.27
CA GLU A 143 -36.44 -5.85 -3.50
C GLU A 143 -35.94 -6.80 -2.40
N ASP A 144 -34.64 -7.12 -2.38
CA ASP A 144 -33.99 -7.96 -1.36
C ASP A 144 -32.95 -7.12 -0.56
N PRO A 145 -33.34 -6.60 0.61
CA PRO A 145 -32.46 -5.75 1.43
C PRO A 145 -31.19 -6.45 1.92
N GLU A 146 -31.22 -7.77 2.11
CA GLU A 146 -30.05 -8.53 2.58
C GLU A 146 -29.06 -8.72 1.43
N LEU A 147 -29.55 -9.08 0.25
CA LEU A 147 -28.73 -9.20 -0.96
C LEU A 147 -28.11 -7.86 -1.35
N CYS A 148 -28.90 -6.77 -1.30
CA CYS A 148 -28.39 -5.40 -1.49
C CYS A 148 -27.21 -5.08 -0.57
N ARG A 149 -27.37 -5.43 0.72
CA ARG A 149 -26.33 -5.18 1.73
C ARG A 149 -25.06 -5.97 1.46
N LYS A 150 -25.17 -7.26 1.09
CA LYS A 150 -24.03 -8.11 0.72
C LYS A 150 -23.32 -7.61 -0.53
N PHE A 151 -24.07 -7.20 -1.56
CA PHE A 151 -23.49 -6.63 -2.78
C PHE A 151 -22.74 -5.33 -2.51
N ARG A 152 -23.30 -4.43 -1.68
CA ARG A 152 -22.65 -3.17 -1.33
C ARG A 152 -21.30 -3.42 -0.65
N MET A 153 -21.27 -4.34 0.31
CA MET A 153 -20.04 -4.77 0.97
C MET A 153 -19.03 -5.32 -0.05
N TYR A 154 -19.46 -6.24 -0.91
CA TYR A 154 -18.60 -6.85 -1.91
C TYR A 154 -17.93 -5.81 -2.82
N ILE A 155 -18.69 -4.81 -3.26
CA ILE A 155 -18.18 -3.76 -4.15
C ILE A 155 -17.19 -2.83 -3.44
N VAL A 156 -17.39 -2.53 -2.15
CA VAL A 156 -16.43 -1.76 -1.36
C VAL A 156 -15.10 -2.53 -1.24
N ILE A 157 -15.17 -3.85 -1.03
CA ILE A 157 -13.99 -4.72 -0.99
C ILE A 157 -13.27 -4.71 -2.34
N LEU A 158 -13.99 -4.91 -3.45
CA LEU A 158 -13.42 -4.91 -4.80
C LEU A 158 -12.72 -3.58 -5.13
N ASN A 159 -13.36 -2.45 -4.87
CA ASN A 159 -12.77 -1.13 -5.09
C ASN A 159 -11.52 -0.92 -4.23
N GLY A 160 -11.57 -1.37 -2.97
CA GLY A 160 -10.43 -1.33 -2.06
C GLY A 160 -9.23 -2.13 -2.58
N ILE A 161 -9.47 -3.35 -3.07
CA ILE A 161 -8.41 -4.19 -3.66
C ILE A 161 -7.80 -3.48 -4.87
N SER A 162 -8.63 -2.97 -5.77
CA SER A 162 -8.17 -2.25 -6.96
C SER A 162 -7.28 -1.05 -6.60
N GLN A 163 -7.70 -0.24 -5.62
CA GLN A 163 -6.92 0.90 -5.13
C GLN A 163 -5.60 0.47 -4.49
N SER A 164 -5.59 -0.56 -3.64
CA SER A 164 -4.37 -1.09 -3.02
C SER A 164 -3.38 -1.64 -4.06
N VAL A 165 -3.87 -2.16 -5.19
CA VAL A 165 -3.02 -2.63 -6.31
C VAL A 165 -2.43 -1.45 -7.09
N MET A 166 -3.20 -0.38 -7.29
CA MET A 166 -2.73 0.82 -8.01
C MET A 166 -1.74 1.67 -7.18
N ASP A 167 -1.90 1.70 -5.84
CA ASP A 167 -1.01 2.43 -4.93
C ASP A 167 -0.60 1.56 -3.73
N PRO A 168 0.40 0.67 -3.89
CA PRO A 168 0.83 -0.25 -2.83
C PRO A 168 1.32 0.46 -1.56
N ALA A 169 1.84 1.69 -1.68
CA ALA A 169 2.32 2.47 -0.54
C ALA A 169 1.19 2.89 0.40
N LYS A 170 -0.06 2.92 -0.07
CA LYS A 170 -1.26 3.26 0.70
C LYS A 170 -2.17 2.07 0.98
N ALA A 171 -1.74 0.85 0.64
CA ALA A 171 -2.58 -0.35 0.76
C ALA A 171 -3.19 -0.51 2.16
N ASP A 172 -2.40 -0.33 3.23
CA ASP A 172 -2.87 -0.42 4.62
C ASP A 172 -3.92 0.66 4.98
N GLU A 173 -3.75 1.87 4.46
CA GLU A 173 -4.70 2.97 4.66
C GLU A 173 -6.02 2.67 3.94
N THR A 174 -5.94 2.24 2.69
CA THR A 174 -7.07 1.82 1.86
C THR A 174 -7.84 0.67 2.52
N GLU A 175 -7.15 -0.35 3.00
CA GLU A 175 -7.77 -1.48 3.72
C GLU A 175 -8.49 -1.01 5.00
N ALA A 176 -7.89 -0.11 5.77
CA ALA A 176 -8.53 0.46 6.95
C ALA A 176 -9.80 1.28 6.61
N GLN A 177 -9.77 2.03 5.50
CA GLN A 177 -10.92 2.79 5.00
C GLN A 177 -12.05 1.87 4.52
N VAL A 178 -11.73 0.76 3.85
CA VAL A 178 -12.70 -0.28 3.46
C VAL A 178 -13.40 -0.84 4.70
N VAL A 179 -12.64 -1.20 5.73
CA VAL A 179 -13.18 -1.79 6.96
C VAL A 179 -14.09 -0.80 7.69
N ALA A 180 -13.70 0.47 7.75
CA ALA A 180 -14.53 1.52 8.31
C ALA A 180 -15.83 1.73 7.50
N SER A 181 -15.74 1.69 6.17
CA SER A 181 -16.90 1.82 5.29
C SER A 181 -17.90 0.68 5.48
N ILE A 182 -17.41 -0.56 5.58
CA ILE A 182 -18.26 -1.74 5.82
C ILE A 182 -18.89 -1.70 7.22
N ARG A 183 -18.13 -1.26 8.22
CA ARG A 183 -18.66 -1.03 9.58
C ARG A 183 -19.81 -0.02 9.58
N ASN A 184 -19.69 1.06 8.82
CA ASN A 184 -20.74 2.09 8.70
C ASN A 184 -22.01 1.55 8.01
N MET A 185 -21.91 0.44 7.27
CA MET A 185 -23.06 -0.29 6.72
C MET A 185 -23.74 -1.21 7.76
N GLY A 186 -23.28 -1.18 9.02
CA GLY A 186 -23.78 -2.04 10.09
C GLY A 186 -23.28 -3.49 10.02
N ILE A 187 -22.28 -3.77 9.17
CA ILE A 187 -21.69 -5.10 9.03
C ILE A 187 -20.41 -5.11 9.87
N ARG A 188 -20.33 -6.05 10.82
CA ARG A 188 -19.14 -6.28 11.64
C ARG A 188 -18.43 -7.51 11.12
N VAL A 189 -17.14 -7.37 10.88
CA VAL A 189 -16.26 -8.49 10.52
C VAL A 189 -15.05 -8.43 11.46
N PRO A 190 -15.19 -8.94 12.70
CA PRO A 190 -14.15 -8.88 13.72
C PRO A 190 -12.78 -9.39 13.26
N ALA A 191 -12.73 -10.42 12.41
CA ALA A 191 -11.46 -10.93 11.89
C ALA A 191 -10.73 -9.89 11.02
N ALA A 192 -11.48 -9.18 10.16
CA ALA A 192 -10.93 -8.10 9.34
C ALA A 192 -10.57 -6.86 10.16
N GLU A 193 -11.37 -6.52 11.18
CA GLU A 193 -11.04 -5.43 12.12
C GLU A 193 -9.75 -5.73 12.90
N GLN A 194 -9.55 -6.99 13.31
CA GLN A 194 -8.32 -7.44 13.96
C GLN A 194 -7.14 -7.46 12.99
N ALA A 195 -7.35 -7.85 11.73
CA ALA A 195 -6.31 -7.82 10.69
C ALA A 195 -5.83 -6.39 10.42
N VAL A 196 -6.73 -5.42 10.29
CA VAL A 196 -6.37 -3.99 10.18
C VAL A 196 -5.62 -3.51 11.41
N ARG A 197 -6.05 -3.92 12.61
CA ARG A 197 -5.36 -3.54 13.85
C ARG A 197 -3.93 -4.09 13.87
N LYS A 198 -3.72 -5.35 13.49
CA LYS A 198 -2.39 -5.97 13.37
C LYS A 198 -1.54 -5.30 12.28
N ALA A 199 -2.14 -4.92 11.15
CA ALA A 199 -1.45 -4.18 10.09
C ALA A 199 -1.00 -2.79 10.59
N LYS A 200 -1.89 -2.06 11.27
CA LYS A 200 -1.56 -0.79 11.93
C LYS A 200 -0.52 -0.94 13.02
N GLU A 201 -0.52 -2.03 13.78
CA GLU A 201 0.51 -2.34 14.78
C GLU A 201 1.87 -2.67 14.13
N ARG A 202 1.89 -3.18 12.88
CA ARG A 202 3.13 -3.33 12.09
C ARG A 202 3.65 -1.99 11.57
N THR A 203 2.77 -1.12 11.03
CA THR A 203 3.16 0.21 10.53
C THR A 203 3.46 1.23 11.63
N ASN A 204 2.81 1.14 12.81
CA ASN A 204 3.24 1.87 14.02
C ASN A 204 4.42 1.19 14.74
N GLY A 205 4.85 0.01 14.29
CA GLY A 205 5.88 -0.83 14.91
C GLY A 205 7.20 -0.91 14.15
N GLU A 206 7.32 -0.32 12.96
CA GLU A 206 8.63 -0.19 12.31
C GLU A 206 9.45 0.85 13.06
N ARG A 207 10.33 0.36 13.95
CA ARG A 207 11.44 1.16 14.46
C ARG A 207 12.17 1.75 13.26
N LYS A 208 12.19 3.07 13.16
CA LYS A 208 12.97 3.77 12.14
C LYS A 208 14.45 3.64 12.47
N TYR A 209 15.18 2.89 11.68
CA TYR A 209 16.62 2.70 11.83
C TYR A 209 17.42 3.71 11.01
N ALA A 210 18.59 4.10 11.51
CA ALA A 210 19.59 4.79 10.74
C ALA A 210 20.97 4.20 11.02
N VAL A 211 21.81 4.10 9.99
CA VAL A 211 23.22 3.71 10.13
C VAL A 211 24.10 4.92 9.83
N ARG A 212 24.99 5.25 10.76
CA ARG A 212 26.00 6.29 10.59
C ARG A 212 27.37 5.77 10.92
N TYR A 213 28.37 6.15 10.14
CA TYR A 213 29.73 5.72 10.39
C TYR A 213 30.80 6.79 10.25
N TYR A 214 31.90 6.59 10.96
CA TYR A 214 33.14 7.33 10.76
C TYR A 214 34.31 6.35 10.68
N THR A 215 35.15 6.49 9.66
CA THR A 215 36.33 5.65 9.49
C THR A 215 37.45 6.38 8.77
N GLN A 216 38.69 6.15 9.20
CA GLN A 216 39.89 6.64 8.50
C GLN A 216 40.50 5.57 7.58
N SER A 217 40.34 4.29 7.92
CA SER A 217 41.00 3.16 7.23
C SER A 217 40.04 2.20 6.52
N GLY A 218 38.73 2.42 6.61
CA GLY A 218 37.72 1.61 5.92
C GLY A 218 37.19 0.40 6.71
N ASN A 219 37.85 0.00 7.80
CA ASN A 219 37.42 -1.16 8.60
C ASN A 219 35.98 -1.02 9.12
N THR A 220 35.66 0.12 9.72
CA THR A 220 34.33 0.39 10.27
C THR A 220 33.26 0.52 9.19
N ARG A 221 33.63 1.01 7.99
CA ARG A 221 32.71 1.11 6.87
C ARG A 221 32.17 -0.26 6.47
N ARG A 222 33.03 -1.28 6.41
CA ARG A 222 32.61 -2.66 6.11
C ARG A 222 31.57 -3.17 7.11
N ILE A 223 31.79 -2.91 8.41
CA ILE A 223 30.82 -3.26 9.45
C ILE A 223 29.50 -2.49 9.29
N ALA A 224 29.57 -1.19 9.00
CA ALA A 224 28.38 -0.36 8.79
C ALA A 224 27.56 -0.80 7.58
N GLU A 225 28.23 -1.17 6.48
CA GLU A 225 27.59 -1.66 5.25
C GLU A 225 26.86 -3.01 5.49
N GLU A 226 27.40 -3.90 6.33
CA GLU A 226 26.72 -5.14 6.73
C GLU A 226 25.47 -4.89 7.58
N ILE A 227 25.53 -3.94 8.51
CA ILE A 227 24.36 -3.54 9.30
C ILE A 227 23.27 -2.95 8.39
N ALA A 228 23.68 -2.08 7.47
CA ALA A 228 22.80 -1.48 6.47
C ALA A 228 22.12 -2.52 5.59
N LEU A 229 22.86 -3.54 5.14
CA LEU A 229 22.33 -4.65 4.35
C LEU A 229 21.28 -5.45 5.12
N GLU A 230 21.55 -5.76 6.39
CA GLU A 230 20.63 -6.53 7.25
C GLU A 230 19.32 -5.77 7.53
N LEU A 231 19.37 -4.43 7.54
CA LEU A 231 18.23 -3.55 7.82
C LEU A 231 17.57 -2.98 6.55
N ASP A 232 18.09 -3.31 5.36
CA ASP A 232 17.67 -2.77 4.06
C ASP A 232 17.63 -1.22 4.01
N ILE A 233 18.66 -0.57 4.57
CA ILE A 233 18.80 0.90 4.61
C ILE A 233 20.23 1.34 4.25
N PRO A 234 20.47 2.59 3.81
CA PRO A 234 21.83 3.04 3.49
C PRO A 234 22.70 3.30 4.73
N ALA A 235 23.97 2.90 4.66
CA ALA A 235 25.02 3.35 5.57
C ALA A 235 25.64 4.66 5.08
N LEU A 236 25.48 5.74 5.85
CA LEU A 236 26.03 7.06 5.52
C LEU A 236 27.14 7.46 6.50
N THR A 237 28.06 8.33 6.07
CA THR A 237 29.05 8.88 7.00
C THR A 237 28.38 9.86 7.98
N VAL A 238 29.03 10.14 9.11
CA VAL A 238 28.60 11.19 10.06
C VAL A 238 28.63 12.61 9.48
N ASP A 239 29.14 12.82 8.26
CA ASP A 239 29.05 14.11 7.58
C ASP A 239 27.63 14.36 7.04
N HIS A 240 26.82 13.31 6.92
CA HIS A 240 25.41 13.39 6.55
C HIS A 240 24.52 13.42 7.80
N PRO A 241 23.88 14.56 8.13
CA PRO A 241 23.00 14.65 9.29
C PRO A 241 21.80 13.70 9.18
N LEU A 242 21.06 13.54 10.28
CA LEU A 242 19.75 12.90 10.23
C LEU A 242 18.72 13.90 9.66
N GLU A 243 18.03 13.52 8.60
CA GLU A 243 16.98 14.34 7.98
C GLU A 243 15.66 14.24 8.74
N GLU A 244 15.36 13.04 9.23
CA GLU A 244 14.18 12.75 10.05
C GLU A 244 14.56 12.10 11.38
N LYS A 245 13.57 11.96 12.27
CA LYS A 245 13.74 11.28 13.55
C LYS A 245 13.92 9.78 13.33
N THR A 246 14.96 9.20 13.92
CA THR A 246 15.23 7.76 13.97
C THR A 246 14.98 7.23 15.38
N ASP A 247 14.36 6.07 15.50
CA ASP A 247 14.16 5.40 16.78
C ASP A 247 15.46 4.76 17.27
N VAL A 248 16.25 4.20 16.36
CA VAL A 248 17.52 3.55 16.68
C VAL A 248 18.60 3.94 15.67
N LEU A 249 19.63 4.62 16.17
CA LEU A 249 20.84 4.95 15.43
C LEU A 249 21.94 3.90 15.71
N PHE A 250 22.30 3.11 14.69
CA PHE A 250 23.52 2.32 14.72
C PHE A 250 24.72 3.21 14.40
N LEU A 251 25.48 3.58 15.44
CA LEU A 251 26.60 4.49 15.34
C LEU A 251 27.93 3.71 15.27
N CYS A 252 28.41 3.50 14.06
CA CYS A 252 29.59 2.71 13.75
C CYS A 252 30.85 3.59 13.77
N ASN A 253 31.78 3.36 14.68
CA ASN A 253 32.96 4.20 14.78
C ASN A 253 34.21 3.41 15.19
N SER A 254 35.36 4.09 15.18
CA SER A 254 36.65 3.51 15.54
C SER A 254 37.26 4.25 16.72
N MET A 255 38.07 3.53 17.49
CA MET A 255 38.85 4.15 18.56
C MET A 255 40.05 4.90 17.99
N TYR A 256 40.10 6.21 18.27
CA TYR A 256 41.20 7.09 17.96
C TYR A 256 41.63 7.82 19.23
N TRP A 257 42.91 7.75 19.59
CA TRP A 257 43.47 8.44 20.75
C TRP A 257 42.73 8.18 22.08
N GLY A 258 42.22 6.95 22.27
CA GLY A 258 41.56 6.52 23.51
C GLY A 258 40.04 6.71 23.57
N GLY A 259 39.39 7.19 22.50
CA GLY A 259 37.94 7.33 22.44
C GLY A 259 37.40 7.40 21.01
N ALA A 260 36.12 7.75 20.86
CA ALA A 260 35.52 8.07 19.56
C ALA A 260 36.09 9.39 19.02
N ASP A 261 36.15 9.49 17.70
CA ASP A 261 36.61 10.71 17.02
C ASP A 261 35.68 11.90 17.30
N ARG A 262 36.23 13.12 17.29
CA ARG A 262 35.48 14.36 17.50
C ARG A 262 34.30 14.54 16.52
N HIS A 263 34.39 14.03 15.29
CA HIS A 263 33.30 14.12 14.31
C HIS A 263 32.10 13.28 14.76
N VAL A 264 32.35 12.11 15.36
CA VAL A 264 31.32 11.24 15.93
C VAL A 264 30.66 11.89 17.13
N LEU A 265 31.45 12.49 18.02
CA LEU A 265 30.91 13.17 19.22
C LEU A 265 30.05 14.37 18.83
N ARG A 266 30.53 15.18 17.89
CA ARG A 266 29.79 16.32 17.34
C ARG A 266 28.48 15.89 16.66
N PHE A 267 28.50 14.80 15.91
CA PHE A 267 27.30 14.27 15.26
C PHE A 267 26.18 13.96 16.26
N ILE A 268 26.52 13.34 17.40
CA ILE A 268 25.55 13.06 18.48
C ILE A 268 24.94 14.35 19.00
N GLU A 269 25.76 15.37 19.23
CA GLU A 269 25.32 16.66 19.76
C GLU A 269 24.41 17.41 18.77
N GLU A 270 24.80 17.46 17.50
CA GLU A 270 24.07 18.19 16.45
C GLU A 270 22.75 17.51 16.02
N ASN A 271 22.60 16.21 16.31
CA ASN A 271 21.42 15.42 15.93
C ASN A 271 20.60 14.92 17.11
N ALA A 272 20.87 15.41 18.32
CA ALA A 272 20.28 14.89 19.57
C ALA A 272 18.74 14.77 19.52
N GLU A 273 18.05 15.79 19.01
CA GLU A 273 16.57 15.81 18.92
C GLU A 273 15.99 14.79 17.93
N ARG A 274 16.83 14.27 17.02
CA ARG A 274 16.43 13.30 15.99
C ARG A 274 16.81 11.86 16.37
N ILE A 275 17.50 11.64 17.48
CA ILE A 275 17.95 10.31 17.90
C ILE A 275 17.06 9.80 19.04
N GLY A 276 16.37 8.69 18.84
CA GLY A 276 15.67 7.95 19.89
C GLY A 276 16.64 7.27 20.84
N LYS A 277 17.44 6.34 20.31
CA LYS A 277 18.48 5.61 21.05
C LYS A 277 19.69 5.32 20.16
N ILE A 278 20.88 5.31 20.75
CA ILE A 278 22.12 4.91 20.06
C ILE A 278 22.45 3.45 20.37
N VAL A 279 22.76 2.67 19.35
CA VAL A 279 23.45 1.38 19.47
C VAL A 279 24.90 1.58 19.01
N ASN A 280 25.84 1.48 19.94
CA ASN A 280 27.26 1.68 19.64
C ASN A 280 27.85 0.44 18.97
N VAL A 281 28.51 0.66 17.83
CA VAL A 281 29.25 -0.37 17.10
C VAL A 281 30.67 0.14 16.92
N SER A 282 31.65 -0.61 17.40
CA SER A 282 33.04 -0.15 17.41
C SER A 282 34.02 -1.14 16.78
N THR A 283 35.00 -0.60 16.06
CA THR A 283 36.16 -1.37 15.59
C THR A 283 37.44 -0.80 16.16
N SER A 284 38.37 -1.64 16.60
CA SER A 284 39.67 -1.14 17.09
C SER A 284 40.81 -2.14 16.90
N ALA A 285 42.01 -1.62 16.65
CA ALA A 285 43.21 -2.45 16.62
C ALA A 285 43.77 -2.71 18.02
N LEU A 286 43.87 -1.67 18.85
CA LEU A 286 44.60 -1.72 20.14
C LEU A 286 43.69 -1.51 21.37
N GLY A 287 42.47 -1.03 21.18
CA GLY A 287 41.52 -0.68 22.24
C GLY A 287 40.48 -1.76 22.53
N ARG A 288 39.47 -1.39 23.33
CA ARG A 288 38.30 -2.24 23.61
C ARG A 288 37.03 -1.73 22.95
N SER A 289 36.56 -0.54 23.32
CA SER A 289 35.34 0.03 22.72
C SER A 289 35.34 1.54 22.93
N THR A 290 34.66 2.24 22.04
CA THR A 290 34.38 3.68 22.10
C THR A 290 33.12 4.02 22.90
N CYS A 291 32.39 3.03 23.42
CA CYS A 291 31.11 3.20 24.11
C CYS A 291 31.20 4.15 25.31
N VAL A 292 32.32 4.17 26.04
CA VAL A 292 32.52 5.13 27.15
C VAL A 292 32.42 6.58 26.65
N SER A 293 33.14 6.92 25.58
CA SER A 293 33.10 8.27 25.00
C SER A 293 31.74 8.59 24.36
N VAL A 294 31.08 7.61 23.75
CA VAL A 294 29.75 7.78 23.15
C VAL A 294 28.70 8.02 24.23
N LYS A 295 28.68 7.22 25.31
CA LYS A 295 27.80 7.41 26.47
C LYS A 295 28.02 8.78 27.12
N ALA A 296 29.27 9.21 27.27
CA ALA A 296 29.58 10.54 27.83
C ALA A 296 29.09 11.69 26.94
N ALA A 297 29.13 11.57 25.61
CA ALA A 297 28.59 12.58 24.70
C ALA A 297 27.05 12.56 24.67
N ALA A 298 26.44 11.39 24.54
CA ALA A 298 25.00 11.23 24.50
C ALA A 298 24.32 11.73 25.80
N ALA A 299 24.93 11.45 26.96
CA ALA A 299 24.43 11.91 28.26
C ALA A 299 24.39 13.44 28.38
N ARG A 300 25.34 14.16 27.76
CA ARG A 300 25.36 15.65 27.77
C ARG A 300 24.17 16.26 27.04
N VAL A 301 23.56 15.53 26.11
CA VAL A 301 22.45 15.99 25.26
C VAL A 301 21.16 15.19 25.48
N GLY A 302 21.10 14.35 26.51
CA GLY A 302 19.90 13.60 26.88
C GLY A 302 19.54 12.45 25.94
N VAL A 303 20.49 11.92 25.18
CA VAL A 303 20.28 10.79 24.27
C VAL A 303 20.61 9.48 24.98
N GLU A 304 19.72 8.49 24.88
CA GLU A 304 19.94 7.15 25.43
C GLU A 304 20.95 6.38 24.57
N VAL A 305 21.83 5.61 25.23
CA VAL A 305 22.70 4.62 24.57
C VAL A 305 22.34 3.26 25.11
N ALA A 306 22.07 2.32 24.21
CA ALA A 306 21.76 0.94 24.56
C ALA A 306 22.89 0.32 25.41
N ASP A 307 22.51 -0.54 26.37
CA ASP A 307 23.48 -1.29 27.16
C ASP A 307 24.23 -2.33 26.33
N ASN A 308 23.56 -2.84 25.29
CA ASN A 308 24.15 -3.76 24.33
C ASN A 308 24.95 -2.98 23.29
N GLU A 309 26.23 -3.33 23.14
CA GLU A 309 27.10 -2.80 22.10
C GLU A 309 27.74 -3.92 21.28
N PHE A 310 28.23 -3.57 20.09
CA PHE A 310 29.06 -4.45 19.29
C PHE A 310 30.50 -3.94 19.24
N TYR A 311 31.44 -4.89 19.34
CA TYR A 311 32.85 -4.62 19.16
C TYR A 311 33.51 -5.75 18.37
N CYS A 312 34.35 -5.38 17.40
CA CYS A 312 35.28 -6.30 16.76
C CYS A 312 36.66 -5.69 16.52
N ARG A 313 37.63 -6.53 16.16
CA ARG A 313 38.97 -6.07 15.82
C ARG A 313 38.95 -5.34 14.48
N GLY A 314 39.75 -4.28 14.39
CA GLY A 314 40.09 -3.62 13.13
C GLY A 314 41.55 -3.82 12.79
N SER A 315 41.87 -3.93 11.50
CA SER A 315 43.27 -3.99 11.04
C SER A 315 43.97 -2.62 11.15
N PHE A 316 45.23 -2.62 11.58
CA PHE A 316 46.07 -1.42 11.57
C PHE A 316 47.52 -1.78 11.28
N HIS A 317 48.04 -1.33 10.14
CA HIS A 317 49.36 -1.71 9.61
C HIS A 317 49.59 -3.24 9.59
N LEU A 318 50.44 -3.75 10.48
CA LEU A 318 50.76 -5.18 10.61
C LEU A 318 49.88 -5.91 11.64
N LEU A 319 49.11 -5.17 12.44
CA LEU A 319 48.25 -5.72 13.49
C LEU A 319 46.90 -6.13 12.93
N HIS A 320 46.42 -7.30 13.36
CA HIS A 320 45.09 -7.82 13.03
C HIS A 320 44.78 -7.76 11.53
N ARG A 321 45.78 -8.06 10.69
CA ARG A 321 45.61 -8.12 9.22
C ARG A 321 44.47 -9.07 8.87
N GLY A 322 43.60 -8.61 7.97
CA GLY A 322 42.40 -9.34 7.58
C GLY A 322 41.13 -8.94 8.33
N HIS A 323 41.24 -8.27 9.49
CA HIS A 323 40.09 -7.82 10.26
C HIS A 323 39.55 -6.44 9.80
N PRO A 324 38.22 -6.21 9.77
CA PRO A 324 37.18 -7.20 10.06
C PRO A 324 37.13 -8.32 9.01
N ASP A 325 37.05 -9.56 9.49
CA ASP A 325 36.98 -10.77 8.67
C ASP A 325 35.53 -11.29 8.57
N GLU A 326 35.30 -12.40 7.88
CA GLU A 326 33.93 -12.93 7.69
C GLU A 326 33.24 -13.29 9.01
N ALA A 327 33.99 -13.74 10.02
CA ALA A 327 33.43 -14.04 11.33
C ALA A 327 32.98 -12.75 12.05
N ASP A 328 33.73 -11.65 11.91
CA ASP A 328 33.32 -10.34 12.40
C ASP A 328 32.04 -9.83 11.70
N LEU A 329 31.90 -10.07 10.38
CA LEU A 329 30.72 -9.70 9.62
C LEU A 329 29.49 -10.54 10.01
N GLU A 330 29.66 -11.85 10.21
CA GLU A 330 28.57 -12.71 10.68
C GLU A 330 28.13 -12.35 12.11
N ALA A 331 29.09 -12.05 12.98
CA ALA A 331 28.81 -11.62 14.34
C ALA A 331 28.02 -10.31 14.40
N VAL A 332 28.32 -9.34 13.53
CA VAL A 332 27.55 -8.09 13.50
C VAL A 332 26.13 -8.31 12.96
N ARG A 333 25.95 -9.16 11.93
CA ARG A 333 24.60 -9.53 11.44
C ARG A 333 23.75 -10.17 12.54
N ALA A 334 24.33 -11.12 13.28
CA ALA A 334 23.66 -11.76 14.41
C ALA A 334 23.36 -10.78 15.56
N PHE A 335 24.24 -9.80 15.79
CA PHE A 335 24.01 -8.73 16.75
C PHE A 335 22.83 -7.85 16.33
N VAL A 336 22.78 -7.40 15.07
CA VAL A 336 21.72 -6.55 14.53
C VAL A 336 20.36 -7.21 14.70
N LYS A 337 20.22 -8.49 14.30
CA LYS A 337 18.97 -9.25 14.48
C LYS A 337 18.49 -9.21 15.93
N ARG A 338 19.36 -9.54 16.88
CA ARG A 338 19.03 -9.58 18.31
C ARG A 338 18.59 -8.22 18.88
N VAL A 339 19.11 -7.11 18.38
CA VAL A 339 18.79 -5.77 18.90
C VAL A 339 17.70 -5.05 18.12
N SER A 340 17.32 -5.59 16.96
CA SER A 340 16.29 -5.03 16.07
C SER A 340 14.93 -5.74 16.20
N GLU A 341 14.92 -6.95 16.78
CA GLU A 341 13.74 -7.57 17.42
C GLU A 341 13.25 -6.73 18.63
#